data_AF-A0A286ABE5-F1
#
_entry.id   AF-A0A286ABE5-F1
#
_cell.length_a   1.000
_cell.length_b   1.000
_cell.length_c   1.000
_cell.angle_alpha   90.00
_cell.angle_beta   90.00
_cell.angle_gamma   90.00
#
_symmetry.space_group_name_H-M   'P 1'
#
loop_
_entity.id
_entity.type
_entity.pdbx_description
1 polymer ?
#
loop_
_entity_poly.entity_id
_entity_poly.type
_entity_poly.pdbx_seq_one_letter_code
_entity_poly.pdbx_strand_id
1 'polypeptide(L)'
;MKKIILTMSCAISLLIANIQSIMAETIAVEGNSIFILDNSVPDSQLVVRNLSDGTLNSCLADSGLNLLGLNIDTTATDVIIKKATAVVTTLNTVSQIIDVKLVDVKNCPISYTTDLSECYAAVQGDKLIIPCLKYGDGIISVVLGRRGNSMNYEYESSRPGKDHRQDSEDD
;
A
#
# COMPACT_ATOMS: atom_id res chain seq x y z
N MET A 1 35.20 -18.38 -64.37
CA MET A 1 34.85 -17.19 -63.58
C MET A 1 33.40 -16.77 -63.88
N LYS A 2 32.54 -16.72 -62.85
CA LYS A 2 31.32 -15.89 -62.65
C LYS A 2 30.31 -16.66 -61.76
N LYS A 3 30.43 -16.48 -60.43
CA LYS A 3 29.49 -15.80 -59.51
C LYS A 3 28.27 -16.67 -59.10
N ILE A 4 28.44 -17.45 -58.04
CA ILE A 4 27.35 -17.95 -57.20
C ILE A 4 27.02 -16.81 -56.24
N ILE A 5 25.86 -16.20 -56.39
CA ILE A 5 25.33 -15.22 -55.42
C ILE A 5 24.48 -16.03 -54.44
N LEU A 6 25.05 -16.38 -53.29
CA LEU A 6 24.27 -16.82 -52.13
C LEU A 6 23.60 -15.58 -51.52
N THR A 7 22.32 -15.41 -51.77
CA THR A 7 21.50 -14.42 -51.06
C THR A 7 21.25 -14.92 -49.64
N MET A 8 21.95 -14.31 -48.68
CA MET A 8 21.64 -14.38 -47.26
C MET A 8 20.30 -13.68 -47.00
N SER A 9 19.21 -14.44 -47.00
CA SER A 9 17.91 -13.96 -46.53
C SER A 9 17.83 -14.12 -45.02
N CYS A 10 18.49 -13.22 -44.30
CA CYS A 10 18.19 -12.97 -42.89
C CYS A 10 17.19 -11.81 -42.86
N ALA A 11 15.90 -12.13 -42.82
CA ALA A 11 14.85 -11.14 -42.58
C ALA A 11 14.02 -11.64 -41.40
N ILE A 12 14.17 -10.92 -40.30
CA ILE A 12 13.59 -11.13 -38.99
C ILE A 12 12.07 -10.99 -39.10
N SER A 13 11.34 -12.11 -39.08
CA SER A 13 9.90 -12.12 -38.87
C SER A 13 9.63 -12.10 -37.36
N LEU A 14 9.67 -10.90 -36.76
CA LEU A 14 9.25 -10.68 -35.36
C LEU A 14 8.48 -9.36 -35.22
N LEU A 15 7.47 -9.18 -36.07
CA LEU A 15 6.40 -8.20 -35.94
C LEU A 15 5.17 -9.02 -36.36
N ILE A 16 4.19 -9.37 -35.52
CA ILE A 16 3.39 -8.51 -34.66
C ILE A 16 2.99 -9.37 -33.44
N ALA A 17 3.74 -9.30 -32.34
CA ALA A 17 3.10 -9.58 -31.07
C ALA A 17 2.24 -8.36 -30.78
N ASN A 18 0.92 -8.54 -30.79
CA ASN A 18 0.00 -7.61 -30.14
C ASN A 18 0.39 -7.58 -28.66
N ILE A 19 1.42 -6.82 -28.31
CA ILE A 19 1.71 -6.45 -26.94
C ILE A 19 0.55 -5.52 -26.58
N GLN A 20 -0.57 -6.12 -26.18
CA GLN A 20 -1.56 -5.41 -25.38
C GLN A 20 -0.74 -4.90 -24.19
N SER A 21 -0.40 -3.61 -24.24
CA SER A 21 0.16 -2.92 -23.10
C SER A 21 -0.98 -2.87 -22.09
N ILE A 22 -1.09 -3.95 -21.31
CA ILE A 22 -1.88 -3.96 -20.10
C ILE A 22 -1.08 -3.05 -19.17
N MET A 23 -1.40 -1.76 -19.20
CA MET A 23 -0.89 -0.80 -18.23
C MET A 23 -1.28 -1.35 -16.86
N ALA A 24 -0.29 -1.58 -16.01
CA ALA A 24 -0.56 -2.00 -14.64
C ALA A 24 -1.47 -0.95 -13.99
N GLU A 25 -2.48 -1.42 -13.25
CA GLU A 25 -3.38 -0.53 -12.51
C GLU A 25 -2.56 0.33 -11.55
N THR A 26 -2.93 1.60 -11.42
CA THR A 26 -2.27 2.47 -10.45
C THR A 26 -2.86 2.20 -9.07
N ILE A 27 -1.99 1.85 -8.12
CA ILE A 27 -2.36 1.42 -6.78
C ILE A 27 -1.76 2.37 -5.74
N ALA A 28 -2.58 2.76 -4.76
CA ALA A 28 -2.10 3.36 -3.52
C ALA A 28 -2.50 2.48 -2.34
N VAL A 29 -1.59 2.31 -1.38
CA VAL A 29 -1.87 1.57 -0.14
C VAL A 29 -1.81 2.54 1.02
N GLU A 30 -2.84 2.54 1.85
CA GLU A 30 -2.91 3.42 3.02
C GLU A 30 -3.74 2.76 4.13
N GLY A 31 -3.13 2.64 5.32
CA GLY A 31 -3.68 1.85 6.42
C GLY A 31 -3.98 0.40 6.00
N ASN A 32 -5.20 -0.08 6.28
CA ASN A 32 -5.66 -1.42 5.91
C ASN A 32 -6.40 -1.46 4.56
N SER A 33 -6.19 -0.46 3.71
CA SER A 33 -6.90 -0.32 2.44
C SER A 33 -5.92 -0.26 1.26
N ILE A 34 -6.26 -0.99 0.20
CA ILE A 34 -5.63 -0.89 -1.12
C ILE A 34 -6.61 -0.13 -2.01
N PHE A 35 -6.17 1.00 -2.57
CA PHE A 35 -6.91 1.83 -3.50
C PHE A 35 -6.39 1.58 -4.91
N ILE A 36 -7.29 1.26 -5.83
CA ILE A 36 -6.95 0.86 -7.20
C ILE A 36 -7.70 1.77 -8.15
N LEU A 37 -6.98 2.43 -9.05
CA LEU A 37 -7.58 3.15 -10.17
C LEU A 37 -7.98 2.16 -11.27
N ASP A 38 -9.28 2.02 -11.47
CA ASP A 38 -9.88 1.20 -12.51
C ASP A 38 -10.40 2.10 -13.63
N ASN A 39 -9.66 2.13 -14.74
CA ASN A 39 -10.04 2.84 -15.97
C ASN A 39 -10.79 1.94 -16.97
N SER A 40 -11.14 0.70 -16.60
CA SER A 40 -11.85 -0.23 -17.50
C SER A 40 -13.34 0.06 -17.63
N VAL A 41 -13.91 0.79 -16.66
CA VAL A 41 -15.30 1.24 -16.66
C VAL A 41 -15.44 2.67 -17.22
N PRO A 42 -16.60 3.00 -17.82
CA PRO A 42 -16.92 4.39 -18.15
C PRO A 42 -16.76 5.30 -16.93
N ASP A 43 -16.28 6.51 -17.16
CA ASP A 43 -16.03 7.56 -16.17
C ASP A 43 -14.88 7.30 -15.18
N SER A 44 -14.22 6.12 -15.28
CA SER A 44 -13.22 5.60 -14.34
C SER A 44 -13.69 5.54 -12.89
N GLN A 45 -13.09 4.65 -12.10
CA GLN A 45 -13.44 4.53 -10.69
C GLN A 45 -12.23 4.25 -9.79
N LEU A 46 -12.40 4.61 -8.52
CA LEU A 46 -11.51 4.23 -7.44
C LEU A 46 -12.10 3.02 -6.70
N VAL A 47 -11.51 1.85 -6.90
CA VAL A 47 -11.90 0.61 -6.23
C VAL A 47 -11.09 0.48 -4.95
N VAL A 48 -11.73 0.00 -3.88
CA VAL A 48 -11.05 -0.26 -2.60
C VAL A 48 -11.08 -1.75 -2.28
N ARG A 49 -9.96 -2.27 -1.80
CA ARG A 49 -9.83 -3.63 -1.28
C ARG A 49 -9.22 -3.62 0.12
N ASN A 50 -9.55 -4.61 0.92
CA ASN A 50 -8.92 -4.82 2.21
C ASN A 50 -7.49 -5.30 2.01
N LEU A 51 -6.53 -4.71 2.72
CA LEU A 51 -5.13 -5.13 2.67
C LEU A 51 -4.92 -6.54 3.26
N SER A 52 -5.74 -6.93 4.24
CA SER A 52 -5.59 -8.19 4.98
C SER A 52 -5.89 -9.43 4.14
N ASP A 53 -6.84 -9.35 3.20
CA ASP A 53 -7.35 -10.51 2.45
C ASP A 53 -7.61 -10.24 0.96
N GLY A 54 -7.41 -9.00 0.49
CA GLY A 54 -7.64 -8.59 -0.89
C GLY A 54 -9.11 -8.51 -1.32
N THR A 55 -10.06 -8.73 -0.41
CA THR A 55 -11.50 -8.67 -0.72
C THR A 55 -11.94 -7.25 -1.03
N LEU A 56 -12.98 -7.09 -1.87
CA LEU A 56 -13.55 -5.77 -2.18
C LEU A 56 -14.13 -5.12 -0.92
N ASN A 57 -13.84 -3.83 -0.73
CA ASN A 57 -14.37 -3.03 0.36
C ASN A 57 -15.37 -2.00 -0.19
N SER A 58 -16.57 -1.94 0.39
CA SER A 58 -17.66 -1.08 -0.10
C SER A 58 -17.60 0.37 0.39
N CYS A 59 -16.53 0.78 1.10
CA CYS A 59 -16.44 2.10 1.73
C CYS A 59 -16.68 3.31 0.81
N LEU A 60 -16.41 3.16 -0.50
CA LEU A 60 -16.71 4.18 -1.51
C LEU A 60 -17.95 3.84 -2.36
N ALA A 61 -18.23 2.56 -2.56
CA ALA A 61 -19.30 2.10 -3.45
C ALA A 61 -20.70 2.48 -2.93
N ASP A 62 -20.95 2.30 -1.62
CA ASP A 62 -22.27 2.55 -1.03
C ASP A 62 -22.66 4.04 -1.03
N SER A 63 -21.65 4.92 -1.12
CA SER A 63 -21.83 6.38 -1.19
C SER A 63 -21.76 6.93 -2.61
N GLY A 64 -21.50 6.08 -3.62
CA GLY A 64 -21.27 6.49 -5.01
C GLY A 64 -20.01 7.34 -5.21
N LEU A 65 -19.15 7.46 -4.20
CA LEU A 65 -17.93 8.25 -4.25
C LEU A 65 -16.80 7.56 -5.01
N ASN A 66 -16.98 6.28 -5.39
CA ASN A 66 -16.02 5.53 -6.19
C ASN A 66 -15.92 6.05 -7.64
N LEU A 67 -16.97 6.63 -8.21
CA LEU A 67 -16.98 7.09 -9.60
C LEU A 67 -16.28 8.46 -9.72
N LEU A 68 -15.33 8.57 -10.65
CA LEU A 68 -14.54 9.79 -10.82
C LEU A 68 -15.21 10.83 -11.74
N GLY A 69 -16.22 10.40 -12.51
CA GLY A 69 -16.96 11.28 -13.43
C GLY A 69 -16.06 11.88 -14.51
N LEU A 70 -15.13 11.09 -15.05
CA LEU A 70 -14.20 11.54 -16.07
C LEU A 70 -14.86 11.54 -17.45
N ASN A 71 -14.52 12.53 -18.27
CA ASN A 71 -14.95 12.56 -19.67
C ASN A 71 -14.18 11.51 -20.48
N ILE A 72 -14.71 11.10 -21.64
CA ILE A 72 -14.14 10.06 -22.52
C ILE A 72 -12.67 10.31 -22.94
N ASP A 73 -12.25 11.58 -23.03
CA ASP A 73 -10.90 11.95 -23.39
C ASP A 73 -9.95 12.06 -22.18
N THR A 74 -10.42 11.74 -20.97
CA THR A 74 -9.68 11.93 -19.71
C THR A 74 -9.49 10.60 -19.01
N THR A 75 -8.26 10.29 -18.64
CA THR A 75 -7.90 9.05 -17.93
C THR A 75 -7.29 9.37 -16.57
N ALA A 76 -7.55 8.54 -15.57
CA ALA A 76 -6.88 8.63 -14.28
C ALA A 76 -5.51 7.93 -14.36
N THR A 77 -4.45 8.64 -14.01
CA THR A 77 -3.07 8.15 -14.18
C THR A 77 -2.39 7.77 -12.87
N ASP A 78 -2.72 8.47 -11.80
CA ASP A 78 -2.07 8.28 -10.50
C ASP A 78 -3.03 8.55 -9.34
N VAL A 79 -2.82 7.88 -8.22
CA VAL A 79 -3.56 8.10 -6.99
C VAL A 79 -2.61 8.15 -5.81
N ILE A 80 -2.79 9.16 -4.97
CA ILE A 80 -2.15 9.23 -3.66
C ILE A 80 -3.23 9.42 -2.59
N ILE A 81 -3.04 8.80 -1.44
CA ILE A 81 -3.92 9.01 -0.29
C ILE A 81 -3.24 9.95 0.69
N LYS A 82 -3.96 10.99 1.11
CA LYS A 82 -3.46 11.94 2.10
C LYS A 82 -4.59 12.40 3.01
N LYS A 83 -4.44 12.19 4.32
CA LYS A 83 -5.38 12.68 5.35
C LYS A 83 -6.84 12.37 4.99
N ALA A 84 -7.13 11.10 4.69
CA ALA A 84 -8.47 10.64 4.30
C ALA A 84 -9.04 11.25 2.99
N THR A 85 -8.18 11.77 2.12
CA THR A 85 -8.54 12.19 0.76
C THR A 85 -7.68 11.43 -0.25
N ALA A 86 -8.31 10.82 -1.25
CA ALA A 86 -7.59 10.35 -2.43
C ALA A 86 -7.45 11.51 -3.41
N VAL A 87 -6.22 11.83 -3.78
CA VAL A 87 -5.89 12.78 -4.84
C VAL A 87 -5.56 11.96 -6.07
N VAL A 88 -6.43 12.03 -7.06
CA VAL A 88 -6.32 11.29 -8.32
C VAL A 88 -5.86 12.25 -9.40
N THR A 89 -4.66 12.01 -9.94
CA THR A 89 -4.16 12.75 -11.10
C THR A 89 -4.85 12.23 -12.36
N THR A 90 -5.26 13.15 -13.23
CA THR A 90 -5.94 12.85 -14.48
C THR A 90 -5.21 13.52 -15.64
N LEU A 91 -5.25 12.88 -16.80
CA LEU A 91 -4.69 13.39 -18.05
C LEU A 91 -5.77 13.41 -19.13
N ASN A 92 -6.02 14.57 -19.69
CA ASN A 92 -6.81 14.68 -20.91
C ASN A 92 -5.92 14.37 -22.13
N THR A 93 -6.22 13.30 -22.86
CA THR A 93 -5.38 12.79 -23.95
C THR A 93 -5.40 13.70 -25.20
N VAL A 94 -6.48 14.46 -25.41
CA VAL A 94 -6.64 15.37 -26.55
C VAL A 94 -5.91 16.70 -26.29
N SER A 95 -6.18 17.33 -25.15
CA SER A 95 -5.65 18.64 -24.79
C SER A 95 -4.30 18.58 -24.05
N GLN A 96 -3.86 17.39 -23.62
CA GLN A 96 -2.64 17.17 -22.84
C GLN A 96 -2.62 17.94 -21.51
N ILE A 97 -3.80 18.26 -20.97
CA ILE A 97 -3.97 18.94 -19.69
C ILE A 97 -3.94 17.91 -18.56
N ILE A 98 -3.17 18.22 -17.51
CA ILE A 98 -3.14 17.48 -16.26
C ILE A 98 -4.03 18.21 -15.25
N ASP A 99 -4.91 17.48 -14.58
CA ASP A 99 -5.78 17.98 -13.51
C ASP A 99 -5.92 16.95 -12.39
N VAL A 100 -6.57 17.32 -11.29
CA VAL A 100 -6.78 16.44 -10.14
C VAL A 100 -8.26 16.26 -9.81
N LYS A 101 -8.63 15.03 -9.44
CA LYS A 101 -9.90 14.69 -8.80
C LYS A 101 -9.65 14.36 -7.34
N LEU A 102 -10.54 14.83 -6.48
CA LEU A 102 -10.49 14.58 -5.05
C LEU A 102 -11.65 13.67 -4.66
N VAL A 103 -11.33 12.59 -3.98
CA VAL A 103 -12.33 11.64 -3.45
C VAL A 103 -12.19 11.59 -1.93
N ASP A 104 -13.28 11.81 -1.21
CA ASP A 104 -13.33 11.63 0.25
C ASP A 104 -13.32 10.14 0.58
N VAL A 105 -12.26 9.69 1.24
CA VAL A 105 -12.04 8.27 1.60
C VAL A 105 -12.07 8.06 3.12
N LYS A 106 -12.61 9.03 3.89
CA LYS A 106 -12.64 8.95 5.37
C LYS A 106 -13.38 7.74 5.94
N ASN A 107 -14.32 7.19 5.18
CA ASN A 107 -15.11 6.03 5.59
C ASN A 107 -14.40 4.70 5.26
N CYS A 108 -13.30 4.73 4.52
CA CYS A 108 -12.49 3.55 4.29
C CYS A 108 -11.67 3.22 5.54
N PRO A 109 -11.31 1.93 5.76
CA PRO A 109 -10.51 1.50 6.91
C PRO A 109 -9.05 1.93 6.75
N ILE A 110 -8.85 3.25 6.76
CA ILE A 110 -7.56 3.91 6.79
C ILE A 110 -7.24 4.13 8.25
N SER A 111 -6.82 3.04 8.90
CA SER A 111 -6.33 3.14 10.26
C SER A 111 -4.81 3.30 10.26
N TYR A 112 -4.35 4.37 10.91
CA TYR A 112 -2.96 4.53 11.33
C TYR A 112 -2.77 4.08 12.79
N THR A 113 -3.81 3.49 13.41
CA THR A 113 -3.74 3.12 14.82
C THR A 113 -2.84 1.91 14.96
N THR A 114 -1.62 2.13 15.47
CA THR A 114 -0.91 1.07 16.18
C THR A 114 -1.84 0.58 17.29
N ASP A 115 -2.19 -0.70 17.29
CA ASP A 115 -2.95 -1.27 18.38
C ASP A 115 -2.11 -1.18 19.66
N LEU A 116 -2.43 -0.18 20.50
CA LEU A 116 -1.74 0.07 21.76
C LEU A 116 -2.22 -0.85 22.87
N SER A 117 -3.16 -1.77 22.62
CA SER A 117 -3.60 -2.74 23.63
C SER A 117 -2.43 -3.57 24.16
N GLU A 118 -1.38 -3.75 23.36
CA GLU A 118 -0.14 -4.44 23.75
C GLU A 118 0.99 -3.49 24.20
N CYS A 119 0.80 -2.15 24.17
CA CYS A 119 1.84 -1.17 24.47
C CYS A 119 1.87 -0.65 25.93
N TYR A 120 1.15 -1.30 26.85
CA TYR A 120 1.20 -0.91 28.26
C TYR A 120 2.51 -1.32 28.92
N ALA A 121 3.12 -0.38 29.65
CA ALA A 121 4.18 -0.75 30.58
C ALA A 121 3.57 -1.54 31.74
N ALA A 122 4.13 -2.72 32.02
CA ALA A 122 3.60 -3.63 33.03
C ALA A 122 4.70 -4.10 33.98
N VAL A 123 4.36 -4.25 35.26
CA VAL A 123 5.21 -4.93 36.23
C VAL A 123 4.79 -6.39 36.29
N GLN A 124 5.70 -7.30 35.91
CA GLN A 124 5.52 -8.75 36.00
C GLN A 124 6.60 -9.33 36.91
N GLY A 125 6.22 -9.74 38.11
CA GLY A 125 7.17 -10.19 39.14
C GLY A 125 8.10 -9.06 39.59
N ASP A 126 9.41 -9.27 39.44
CA ASP A 126 10.46 -8.28 39.70
C ASP A 126 10.83 -7.46 38.45
N LYS A 127 10.07 -7.55 37.36
CA LYS A 127 10.42 -6.90 36.09
C LYS A 127 9.42 -5.82 35.70
N LEU A 128 9.92 -4.69 35.21
CA LEU A 128 9.16 -3.68 34.49
C LEU A 128 9.40 -3.86 32.99
N ILE A 129 8.34 -4.13 32.24
CA ILE A 129 8.38 -4.38 30.80
C ILE A 129 7.78 -3.17 30.08
N ILE A 130 8.52 -2.60 29.12
CA ILE A 130 8.11 -1.49 28.25
C ILE A 130 8.15 -1.99 26.80
N PRO A 131 7.03 -2.50 26.25
CA PRO A 131 7.03 -3.23 24.98
C PRO A 131 7.20 -2.37 23.72
N CYS A 132 6.91 -1.06 23.80
CA CYS A 132 6.88 -0.15 22.65
C CYS A 132 7.77 1.09 22.86
N LEU A 133 9.03 0.90 23.26
CA LEU A 133 9.96 2.01 23.44
C LEU A 133 10.54 2.43 22.09
N LYS A 134 10.35 3.71 21.71
CA LYS A 134 11.01 4.28 20.53
C LYS A 134 12.50 4.49 20.80
N TYR A 135 13.36 3.91 19.97
CA TYR A 135 14.82 4.08 20.03
C TYR A 135 15.36 4.36 18.63
N GLY A 136 15.72 5.63 18.38
CA GLY A 136 15.99 6.12 17.02
C GLY A 136 14.76 6.00 16.12
N ASP A 137 14.93 5.35 14.97
CA ASP A 137 13.87 5.08 14.00
C ASP A 137 13.15 3.73 14.23
N GLY A 138 13.53 2.97 15.26
CA GLY A 138 12.95 1.67 15.60
C GLY A 138 12.08 1.66 16.86
N ILE A 139 11.35 0.55 17.04
CA ILE A 139 10.59 0.23 18.26
C ILE A 139 11.19 -1.03 18.88
N ILE A 140 11.46 -0.98 20.18
CA ILE A 140 12.00 -2.10 20.96
C ILE A 140 11.14 -2.38 22.19
N SER A 141 11.19 -3.63 22.64
CA SER A 141 10.68 -4.02 23.95
C SER A 141 11.83 -4.07 24.96
N VAL A 142 11.71 -3.35 26.06
CA VAL A 142 12.73 -3.28 27.12
C VAL A 142 12.22 -3.95 28.38
N VAL A 143 13.08 -4.74 29.00
CA VAL A 143 12.85 -5.38 30.30
C VAL A 143 13.85 -4.81 31.30
N LEU A 144 13.33 -4.28 32.39
CA LEU A 144 14.11 -3.74 33.50
C LEU A 144 13.87 -4.61 34.74
N GLY A 145 14.93 -5.06 35.40
CA GLY A 145 14.88 -5.87 36.62
C GLY A 145 14.90 -5.01 37.88
N ARG A 146 14.16 -5.40 38.91
CA ARG A 146 14.08 -4.66 40.17
C ARG A 146 15.39 -4.79 40.95
N ARG A 147 15.93 -3.65 41.38
CA ARG A 147 17.13 -3.62 42.23
C ARG A 147 16.78 -3.91 43.68
N GLY A 148 17.06 -5.13 44.10
CA GLY A 148 16.79 -5.61 45.46
C GLY A 148 15.30 -5.46 45.81
N ASN A 149 15.03 -4.83 46.96
CA ASN A 149 13.68 -4.59 47.46
C ASN A 149 13.19 -3.14 47.25
N SER A 150 13.88 -2.36 46.42
CA SER A 150 13.48 -0.97 46.12
C SER A 150 12.61 -0.91 44.86
N MET A 151 11.84 0.16 44.68
CA MET A 151 11.13 0.46 43.42
C MET A 151 12.05 1.11 42.38
N ASN A 152 13.31 0.68 42.33
CA ASN A 152 14.25 1.07 41.29
C ASN A 152 14.43 -0.12 40.34
N TYR A 153 14.44 0.16 39.04
CA TYR A 153 14.60 -0.86 38.01
C TYR A 153 15.87 -0.56 37.20
N GLU A 154 16.64 -1.60 36.90
CA GLU A 154 17.88 -1.53 36.13
C GLU A 154 17.72 -2.31 34.83
N TYR A 155 18.45 -1.90 33.80
CA TYR A 155 18.42 -2.56 32.50
C TYR A 155 18.84 -4.02 32.59
N GLU A 156 17.98 -4.93 32.13
CA GLU A 156 18.33 -6.34 31.95
C GLU A 156 18.50 -6.69 30.48
N SER A 157 17.48 -6.41 29.65
CA SER A 157 17.50 -6.80 28.25
C SER A 157 16.57 -5.96 27.39
N SER A 158 16.82 -6.00 26.09
CA SER A 158 15.91 -5.51 25.07
C SER A 158 15.72 -6.55 23.97
N ARG A 159 14.53 -6.63 23.42
CA ARG A 159 14.24 -7.37 22.18
C ARG A 159 13.78 -6.37 21.12
N PRO A 160 14.09 -6.60 19.83
CA PRO A 160 13.39 -5.90 18.76
C PRO A 160 11.89 -6.02 19.02
N GLY A 161 11.13 -4.93 18.84
CA GLY A 161 9.68 -5.04 18.84
C GLY A 161 9.28 -6.15 17.86
N LYS A 162 8.28 -6.96 18.19
CA LYS A 162 7.74 -7.88 17.19
C LYS A 162 7.23 -7.00 16.05
N ASP A 163 7.97 -6.96 14.94
CA ASP A 163 7.31 -6.72 13.66
C ASP A 163 6.24 -7.80 13.55
N HIS A 164 5.02 -7.44 13.20
CA HIS A 164 3.96 -8.38 12.89
C HIS A 164 4.33 -9.15 11.61
N ARG A 165 5.35 -10.00 11.68
CA ARG A 165 5.50 -11.12 10.76
C ARG A 165 4.50 -12.15 11.24
N GLN A 166 3.47 -12.30 10.41
CA GLN A 166 2.55 -13.42 10.39
C GLN A 166 3.37 -14.70 10.46
N ASP A 167 3.41 -15.34 11.63
CA ASP A 167 3.80 -16.73 11.74
C ASP A 167 2.71 -17.51 10.98
N SER A 168 3.02 -17.92 9.76
CA SER A 168 2.26 -18.95 9.06
C SER A 168 2.48 -20.25 9.82
N GLU A 169 1.54 -20.61 10.69
CA GLU A 169 1.45 -21.97 11.21
C GLU A 169 1.06 -22.89 10.05
N ASP A 170 1.94 -23.84 9.81
CA ASP A 170 1.74 -25.00 8.95
C ASP A 170 0.55 -25.84 9.45
N ASP A 171 -0.34 -26.20 8.52
CA ASP A 171 -1.19 -27.41 8.56
C ASP A 171 -1.11 -28.13 7.20
#